data_AF-A0A383A7B2-F1
#
_entry.id   AF-A0A383A7B2-F1
#
_cell.length_a   1.000
_cell.length_b   1.000
_cell.length_c   1.000
_cell.angle_alpha   90.00
_cell.angle_beta   90.00
_cell.angle_gamma   90.00
#
_symmetry.space_group_name_H-M   'P 1'
#
loop_
_entity.id
_entity.type
_entity.pdbx_description
1 polymer ?
#
loop_
_entity_poly.entity_id
_entity_poly.type
_entity_poly.pdbx_seq_one_letter_code
_entity_poly.pdbx_strand_id
1 'polypeptide(L)' 'TEMKSKENSIFQVIAESFEEKELEVPIFSEDDIMLVCQQANCDEEKAKDALAETKGDIAQAILRLTSG' A
#
# COMPACT_ATOMS: atom_id res chain seq x y z
N THR A 1 44.55 -32.57 12.25
CA THR A 1 43.84 -32.49 13.53
C THR A 1 42.39 -32.26 13.27
N GLU A 2 41.58 -33.27 13.58
CA GLU A 2 40.13 -33.27 13.42
C GLU A 2 39.48 -32.53 14.60
N MET A 3 38.46 -31.70 14.35
CA MET A 3 37.49 -31.32 15.38
C MET A 3 36.08 -31.34 14.78
N LYS A 4 35.30 -32.34 15.22
CA LYS A 4 33.85 -32.40 15.15
C LYS A 4 33.27 -31.78 16.42
N SER A 5 32.32 -30.84 16.29
CA SER A 5 31.40 -30.43 17.36
C SER A 5 30.04 -30.12 16.70
N LYS A 6 29.11 -31.07 16.76
CA LYS A 6 27.87 -31.05 17.59
C LYS A 6 26.86 -29.97 17.19
N GLU A 7 25.89 -30.41 16.40
CA GLU A 7 24.45 -30.14 16.55
C GLU A 7 24.03 -28.71 16.88
N ASN A 8 24.33 -27.77 15.98
CA ASN A 8 23.63 -26.49 15.95
C ASN A 8 23.55 -26.02 14.50
N SER A 9 22.41 -26.23 13.85
CA SER A 9 22.17 -25.78 12.49
C SER A 9 21.95 -24.27 12.51
N ILE A 10 23.04 -23.50 12.37
CA ILE A 10 22.99 -22.05 12.22
C ILE A 10 22.58 -21.78 10.78
N PHE A 11 21.32 -21.37 10.58
CA PHE A 11 20.83 -20.92 9.28
C PHE A 11 21.06 -19.42 9.18
N GLN A 12 21.99 -19.03 8.31
CA GLN A 12 22.17 -17.62 7.95
C GLN A 12 21.20 -17.31 6.80
N VAL A 13 20.07 -16.70 7.12
CA VAL A 13 19.12 -16.22 6.11
C VAL A 13 19.69 -14.94 5.53
N ILE A 14 20.30 -15.02 4.35
CA ILE A 14 20.74 -13.87 3.55
C ILE A 14 19.57 -13.53 2.62
N ALA A 15 18.81 -12.50 2.96
CA ALA A 15 17.90 -11.88 2.00
C ALA A 15 18.73 -10.89 1.17
N GLU A 16 18.97 -11.19 -0.11
CA GLU A 16 19.76 -10.32 -1.01
C GLU A 16 19.09 -8.97 -1.28
N SER A 17 17.79 -8.83 -1.02
CA SER A 17 17.07 -7.57 -1.15
C SER A 17 15.77 -7.61 -0.35
N PHE A 18 15.54 -6.57 0.45
CA PHE A 18 14.19 -6.20 0.89
C PHE A 18 13.67 -5.22 -0.17
N GLU A 19 12.61 -5.60 -0.86
CA GLU A 19 11.93 -4.71 -1.80
C GLU A 19 10.96 -3.86 -0.98
N GLU A 20 11.44 -2.73 -0.48
CA GLU A 20 10.57 -1.69 0.06
C GLU A 20 9.85 -1.07 -1.14
N LYS A 21 8.71 -1.66 -1.49
CA LYS A 21 7.84 -1.11 -2.51
C LYS A 21 7.23 0.15 -1.89
N GLU A 22 7.86 1.30 -2.12
CA GLU A 22 7.15 2.57 -2.09
C GLU A 22 5.95 2.36 -3.03
N LEU A 23 4.77 2.09 -2.47
CA LEU A 23 3.57 2.35 -3.22
C LEU A 23 3.67 3.84 -3.48
N GLU A 24 3.84 4.22 -4.75
CA GLU A 24 3.53 5.55 -5.22
C GLU A 24 2.05 5.75 -4.90
N VAL A 25 1.75 6.17 -3.67
CA VAL A 25 0.44 6.69 -3.31
C VAL A 25 0.46 8.11 -3.84
N PRO A 26 -0.18 8.39 -5.00
CA PRO A 26 -0.35 9.76 -5.43
C PRO A 26 -0.90 10.56 -4.27
N ILE A 27 -0.16 11.61 -3.92
CA ILE A 27 -0.44 12.45 -2.76
C ILE A 27 -1.59 13.37 -3.18
N PHE A 28 -2.82 12.92 -3.00
CA PHE A 28 -4.00 13.77 -3.15
C PHE A 28 -4.11 14.70 -1.95
N SER A 29 -4.76 15.85 -2.13
CA SER A 29 -5.10 16.72 -1.01
C SER A 29 -5.91 15.94 0.02
N GLU A 30 -5.57 16.10 1.30
CA GLU A 30 -6.34 15.48 2.39
C GLU A 30 -7.83 15.88 2.34
N ASP A 31 -8.12 17.11 1.90
CA ASP A 31 -9.48 17.58 1.67
C ASP A 31 -10.23 16.73 0.63
N ASP A 32 -9.56 16.35 -0.46
CA ASP A 32 -10.13 15.53 -1.53
C ASP A 32 -10.37 14.10 -1.04
N ILE A 33 -9.41 13.54 -0.30
CA ILE A 33 -9.51 12.20 0.29
C ILE A 33 -10.66 12.16 1.29
N MET A 34 -10.76 13.15 2.19
CA MET A 34 -11.86 13.25 3.15
C MET A 34 -13.21 13.41 2.46
N LEU A 35 -13.29 14.22 1.40
CA LEU A 35 -14.53 14.40 0.64
C LEU A 35 -14.98 13.08 -0.01
N VAL A 36 -14.06 12.36 -0.64
CA VAL A 36 -14.31 11.05 -1.25
C VAL A 36 -14.69 10.02 -0.20
N CYS A 37 -13.94 9.92 0.90
CA CYS A 37 -14.25 9.07 2.06
C CYS A 37 -15.67 9.31 2.56
N GLN A 38 -16.05 10.58 2.73
CA GLN A 38 -17.33 10.94 3.33
C GLN A 38 -18.51 10.78 2.39
N GLN A 39 -18.36 11.12 1.11
CA GLN A 39 -19.43 10.97 0.11
C GLN A 39 -19.62 9.53 -0.33
N ALA A 40 -18.53 8.76 -0.43
CA ALA A 40 -18.56 7.37 -0.87
C ALA A 40 -18.49 6.33 0.25
N ASN A 41 -18.41 6.78 1.51
CA ASN A 41 -18.31 5.94 2.70
C ASN A 41 -17.25 4.83 2.56
N CYS A 42 -16.05 5.23 2.13
CA CYS A 42 -14.90 4.35 1.93
C CYS A 42 -13.74 4.72 2.86
N ASP A 43 -12.75 3.85 2.99
CA ASP A 43 -11.53 4.10 3.79
C ASP A 43 -10.53 4.99 3.03
N GLU A 44 -9.61 5.65 3.75
CA GLU A 44 -8.59 6.52 3.11
C GLU A 44 -7.78 5.79 2.04
N GLU A 45 -7.47 4.50 2.25
CA GLU A 45 -6.79 3.69 1.24
C GLU A 45 -7.62 3.55 -0.03
N LYS A 46 -8.92 3.26 0.09
CA LYS A 46 -9.82 3.14 -1.07
C LYS A 46 -10.06 4.49 -1.75
N ALA A 47 -10.15 5.56 -0.98
CA ALA A 47 -10.27 6.91 -1.52
C ALA A 47 -9.01 7.28 -2.32
N LYS A 48 -7.81 7.02 -1.79
CA LYS A 48 -6.53 7.21 -2.49
C LYS A 48 -6.46 6.36 -3.76
N ASP A 49 -6.87 5.09 -3.68
CA ASP A 49 -6.83 4.19 -4.85
C ASP A 49 -7.80 4.64 -5.94
N ALA A 50 -9.03 5.03 -5.57
CA ALA A 50 -10.02 5.56 -6.50
C ALA A 50 -9.56 6.88 -7.14
N LEU A 51 -8.94 7.77 -6.38
CA LEU A 51 -8.34 9.00 -6.88
C LEU A 51 -7.13 8.71 -7.79
N ALA A 52 -6.31 7.71 -7.47
CA ALA A 52 -5.19 7.25 -8.31
C ALA A 52 -5.68 6.74 -9.65
N GLU A 53 -6.71 5.90 -9.63
CA GLU A 53 -7.29 5.28 -10.80
C GLU A 53 -8.02 6.29 -11.69
N THR A 54 -8.56 7.36 -11.10
CA THR A 54 -9.21 8.47 -11.80
C THR A 54 -8.26 9.63 -12.10
N LYS A 55 -6.97 9.48 -11.81
CA LYS A 55 -5.92 10.48 -12.05
C LYS A 55 -6.17 11.83 -11.37
N GLY A 56 -6.77 11.81 -10.18
CA GLY A 56 -7.10 13.01 -9.39
C GLY A 56 -8.45 13.63 -9.70
N ASP A 57 -9.34 12.95 -10.43
CA ASP A 57 -10.71 13.39 -10.61
C ASP A 57 -11.61 12.91 -9.46
N ILE A 58 -11.87 13.81 -8.51
CA ILE A 58 -12.69 13.56 -7.31
C ILE A 58 -14.10 13.13 -7.66
N ALA A 59 -14.72 13.75 -8.68
CA ALA A 59 -16.09 13.44 -9.05
C ALA A 59 -16.18 12.02 -9.65
N GLN A 60 -15.22 11.67 -10.51
CA GLN A 60 -15.09 10.31 -11.02
C GLN A 60 -14.80 9.31 -9.90
N ALA A 61 -13.95 9.65 -8.92
CA ALA A 61 -13.62 8.78 -7.80
C ALA A 61 -14.84 8.49 -6.91
N ILE A 62 -15.58 9.55 -6.53
CA ILE A 62 -16.84 9.42 -5.76
C ILE A 62 -17.82 8.57 -6.55
N LEU A 63 -18.08 8.90 -7.82
CA LEU A 63 -19.00 8.13 -8.66
C LEU A 63 -18.59 6.67 -8.74
N ARG A 64 -17.29 6.35 -8.90
CA ARG A 64 -16.82 4.97 -8.93
C ARG A 64 -17.11 4.22 -7.65
N LEU A 65 -16.89 4.86 -6.51
CA LEU A 65 -17.06 4.26 -5.19
C LEU A 65 -18.54 4.19 -4.77
N THR A 66 -19.38 5.12 -5.21
CA THR A 66 -20.82 5.13 -4.92
C THR A 66 -21.67 4.36 -5.93
N SER A 67 -21.17 4.09 -7.14
CA SER A 67 -21.93 3.38 -8.20
C SER A 67 -21.94 1.85 -8.03
N GLY A 68 -21.66 1.35 -6.82
CA GLY A 68 -21.69 -0.07 -6.44
C GLY A 68 -22.99 -0.47 -5.76
#